data_AF-A0A929JQJ1-F1
#
_entry.id   AF-A0A929JQJ1-F1
#
_cell.length_a   1.000
_cell.length_b   1.000
_cell.length_c   1.000
_cell.angle_alpha   90.00
_cell.angle_beta   90.00
_cell.angle_gamma   90.00
#
_symmetry.space_group_name_H-M   'P 1'
#
loop_
_entity.id
_entity.type
_entity.pdbx_description
1 polymer ?
#
loop_
_entity_poly.entity_id
_entity_poly.type
_entity_poly.pdbx_seq_one_letter_code
_entity_poly.pdbx_strand_id
1 'polypeptide(L)'
;MEHHTEFLSMLSTEFHMFLMENEDLAKSIPPNALIIFEVEGEDDFNSWHERVSLKNREPNQPAVYVSVNRWRHHSLLKECHIRTAAA
;
A
#
# COMPACT_ATOMS: atom_id res chain seq x y z
N MET A 1 1.12 15.68 10.24
CA MET A 1 0.73 15.41 8.84
C MET A 1 1.95 15.17 7.96
N GLU A 2 3.02 15.98 8.05
CA GLU A 2 4.29 15.74 7.33
C GLU A 2 4.83 14.31 7.49
N HIS A 3 4.84 13.80 8.74
CA HIS A 3 5.27 12.42 9.03
C HIS A 3 4.49 11.31 8.32
N HIS A 4 3.20 11.50 8.03
CA HIS A 4 2.41 10.47 7.32
C HIS A 4 2.78 10.42 5.83
N THR A 5 3.06 11.58 5.23
CA THR A 5 3.49 11.66 3.83
C THR A 5 4.90 11.10 3.65
N GLU A 6 5.81 11.39 4.60
CA GLU A 6 7.15 10.80 4.64
C GLU A 6 7.08 9.27 4.77
N PHE A 7 6.25 8.79 5.70
CA PHE A 7 6.02 7.37 5.91
C PHE A 7 5.43 6.68 4.68
N LEU A 8 4.45 7.31 4.02
CA LEU A 8 3.86 6.83 2.76
C LEU A 8 4.90 6.76 1.63
N SER A 9 5.74 7.79 1.49
CA SER A 9 6.80 7.82 0.46
C SER A 9 7.75 6.63 0.63
N MET A 10 8.20 6.41 1.87
CA MET A 10 9.06 5.30 2.23
C MET A 10 8.39 3.94 1.97
N LEU A 11 7.14 3.74 2.41
CA LEU A 11 6.37 2.52 2.12
C LEU A 11 6.21 2.26 0.61
N SER A 12 6.03 3.33 -0.17
CA SER A 12 5.86 3.22 -1.63
C SER A 12 7.15 2.72 -2.30
N THR A 13 8.30 3.24 -1.89
CA THR A 13 9.61 2.76 -2.38
C THR A 13 9.83 1.30 -2.01
N GLU A 14 9.54 0.93 -0.76
CA GLU A 14 9.71 -0.43 -0.27
C GLU A 14 8.77 -1.42 -0.97
N PHE A 15 7.52 -1.01 -1.20
CA PHE A 15 6.55 -1.82 -1.95
C PHE A 15 6.98 -2.01 -3.39
N HIS A 16 7.52 -0.98 -4.03
CA HIS A 16 8.09 -1.11 -5.37
C HIS A 16 9.22 -2.14 -5.41
N MET A 17 10.18 -2.07 -4.48
CA MET A 17 11.27 -3.07 -4.39
C MET A 17 10.73 -4.48 -4.12
N PHE A 18 9.76 -4.62 -3.23
CA PHE A 18 9.13 -5.90 -2.94
C PHE A 18 8.46 -6.50 -4.18
N LEU A 19 7.75 -5.70 -4.98
CA LEU A 19 7.12 -6.18 -6.21
C LEU A 19 8.15 -6.61 -7.26
N MET A 20 9.32 -5.96 -7.34
CA MET A 20 10.41 -6.41 -8.21
C MET A 20 10.93 -7.79 -7.83
N GLU A 21 10.94 -8.13 -6.54
CA GLU A 21 11.30 -9.47 -6.04
C GLU A 21 10.17 -10.51 -6.23
N ASN A 22 8.92 -10.06 -6.42
CA ASN A 22 7.72 -10.90 -6.42
C ASN A 22 6.84 -10.63 -7.66
N GLU A 23 7.37 -10.92 -8.85
CA GLU A 23 6.71 -10.59 -10.12
C GLU A 23 5.28 -11.14 -10.27
N ASP A 24 4.99 -12.32 -9.75
CA ASP A 24 3.66 -12.92 -9.86
C ASP A 24 2.61 -12.16 -9.04
N LEU A 25 3.03 -11.62 -7.89
CA LEU A 25 2.18 -10.72 -7.12
C LEU A 25 2.00 -9.39 -7.86
N ALA A 26 3.05 -8.85 -8.48
CA ALA A 26 2.95 -7.62 -9.27
C ALA A 26 1.95 -7.75 -10.43
N LYS A 27 1.93 -8.91 -11.11
CA LYS A 27 0.98 -9.22 -12.19
C LYS A 27 -0.48 -9.31 -11.72
N SER A 28 -0.72 -9.54 -10.43
CA SER A 28 -2.07 -9.61 -9.86
C SER A 28 -2.69 -8.22 -9.61
N ILE A 29 -1.89 -7.16 -9.61
CA ILE A 29 -2.35 -5.79 -9.38
C ILE A 29 -2.96 -5.24 -10.67
N PRO A 30 -4.23 -4.78 -10.66
CA PRO A 30 -4.85 -4.17 -11.83
C PRO A 30 -4.08 -2.92 -12.30
N PRO A 31 -4.04 -2.66 -13.61
CA PRO A 31 -3.49 -1.41 -14.11
C PRO A 31 -4.28 -0.22 -13.55
N ASN A 32 -3.59 0.90 -13.29
CA ASN A 32 -4.15 2.09 -12.66
C ASN A 32 -4.75 1.86 -11.25
N ALA A 33 -4.38 0.80 -10.54
CA ALA A 33 -4.86 0.59 -9.19
C ALA A 33 -4.36 1.69 -8.22
N LEU A 34 -5.28 2.22 -7.43
CA LEU A 34 -4.99 3.00 -6.24
C LEU A 34 -4.53 2.06 -5.12
N ILE A 35 -3.29 2.23 -4.66
CA ILE A 35 -2.73 1.43 -3.57
C ILE A 35 -3.06 2.07 -2.23
N ILE A 36 -3.62 1.30 -1.30
CA ILE A 36 -3.93 1.70 0.08
C ILE A 36 -3.17 0.77 1.03
N PHE A 37 -2.13 1.28 1.69
CA PHE A 37 -1.39 0.55 2.71
C PHE A 37 -2.17 0.48 4.02
N GLU A 38 -2.11 -0.68 4.65
CA GLU A 38 -2.53 -0.93 6.02
C GLU A 38 -1.37 -1.56 6.78
N VAL A 39 -0.78 -0.81 7.71
CA VAL A 39 0.40 -1.24 8.44
C VAL A 39 0.02 -1.67 9.85
N GLU A 40 0.44 -2.86 10.24
CA GLU A 40 0.18 -3.40 11.57
C GLU A 40 0.74 -2.46 12.66
N GLY A 41 -0.12 -2.03 13.59
CA GLY A 41 0.23 -1.14 14.69
C GLY A 41 0.17 0.37 14.39
N GLU A 42 -0.13 0.76 13.14
CA GLU A 42 -0.11 2.15 12.69
C GLU A 42 -1.53 2.69 12.41
N ASP A 43 -2.44 2.57 13.39
CA ASP A 43 -3.87 2.86 13.21
C ASP A 43 -4.17 4.30 12.76
N ASP A 44 -3.42 5.27 13.30
CA ASP A 44 -3.54 6.68 12.93
C ASP A 44 -3.14 6.92 11.47
N PHE A 45 -2.08 6.25 11.01
CA PHE A 45 -1.66 6.30 9.62
C PHE A 45 -2.67 5.61 8.71
N ASN A 46 -3.13 4.40 9.07
CA ASN A 46 -4.08 3.63 8.27
C ASN A 46 -5.37 4.42 8.04
N SER A 47 -5.92 5.01 9.11
CA SER A 47 -7.13 5.83 9.05
C SER A 47 -6.95 7.10 8.21
N TRP A 48 -5.78 7.74 8.31
CA TRP A 48 -5.45 8.90 7.49
C TRP A 48 -5.29 8.51 6.02
N HIS A 49 -4.54 7.45 5.74
CA HIS A 49 -4.16 7.03 4.40
C HIS A 49 -5.37 6.57 3.61
N GLU A 50 -6.21 5.70 4.19
CA GLU A 50 -7.45 5.25 3.55
C GLU A 50 -8.36 6.44 3.22
N ARG A 51 -8.61 7.34 4.19
CA ARG A 51 -9.49 8.49 3.98
C ARG A 51 -8.99 9.41 2.87
N VAL A 52 -7.69 9.71 2.83
CA VAL A 52 -7.11 10.60 1.81
C VAL A 52 -7.12 9.91 0.45
N SER A 53 -6.75 8.63 0.37
CA SER A 53 -6.73 7.86 -0.87
C SER A 53 -8.12 7.73 -1.46
N LEU A 54 -9.12 7.31 -0.67
CA LEU A 54 -10.49 7.18 -1.15
C LEU A 54 -11.11 8.52 -1.57
N LYS A 55 -10.80 9.62 -0.88
CA LYS A 55 -11.26 10.96 -1.26
C LYS A 55 -10.74 11.38 -2.64
N ASN A 56 -9.55 10.92 -3.04
CA ASN A 56 -8.90 11.28 -4.30
C ASN A 56 -9.00 10.17 -5.36
N ARG A 57 -9.72 9.08 -5.08
CA ARG A 57 -9.91 7.96 -6.01
C ARG A 57 -10.64 8.42 -7.27
N GLU A 58 -10.08 8.12 -8.43
CA GLU A 58 -10.73 8.44 -9.71
C GLU A 58 -11.93 7.51 -9.97
N PRO A 59 -12.94 7.95 -10.75
CA PRO A 59 -14.06 7.09 -11.15
C PRO A 59 -13.57 5.80 -11.82
N ASN A 60 -14.08 4.65 -11.36
CA ASN A 60 -13.72 3.31 -11.83
C ASN A 60 -12.25 2.89 -11.58
N GLN A 61 -11.47 3.68 -10.86
CA GLN A 61 -10.11 3.29 -10.49
C GLN A 61 -10.16 2.10 -9.52
N PRO A 62 -9.51 0.96 -9.79
CA PRO A 62 -9.48 -0.15 -8.84
C PRO A 62 -8.79 0.29 -7.55
N ALA A 63 -9.36 -0.02 -6.38
CA ALA A 63 -8.67 0.19 -5.11
C ALA A 63 -8.11 -1.14 -4.61
N VAL A 64 -6.82 -1.13 -4.26
CA VAL A 64 -6.08 -2.30 -3.83
C VAL A 64 -5.49 -2.02 -2.45
N TYR A 65 -5.88 -2.82 -1.48
CA TYR A 65 -5.36 -2.73 -0.12
C TYR A 65 -4.16 -3.66 0.02
N VAL A 66 -3.08 -3.13 0.59
CA VAL A 66 -1.83 -3.83 0.85
C VAL A 66 -1.61 -3.86 2.35
N SER A 67 -1.89 -5.00 2.97
CA SER A 67 -1.64 -5.19 4.40
C SER A 67 -0.17 -5.50 4.63
N VAL A 68 0.49 -4.80 5.54
CA VAL A 68 1.92 -4.90 5.87
C VAL A 68 2.06 -5.43 7.30
N ASN A 69 2.47 -6.69 7.42
CA ASN A 69 2.47 -7.42 8.70
C ASN A 69 3.89 -7.70 9.25
N ARG A 70 4.95 -7.52 8.46
CA ARG A 70 6.32 -7.85 8.87
C ARG A 70 7.38 -6.97 8.21
N TRP A 71 8.33 -6.54 9.03
CA TRP A 71 9.51 -5.76 8.64
C TRP A 71 10.74 -6.67 8.41
N ARG A 72 11.64 -6.33 7.47
CA ARG A 72 12.99 -6.92 7.36
C ARG A 72 14.01 -5.98 8.04
N HIS A 73 15.20 -6.51 8.32
CA HIS A 73 16.28 -5.75 9.00
C HIS A 73 16.89 -4.63 8.12
N HIS A 74 16.69 -4.69 6.79
CA HIS A 74 17.21 -3.73 5.80
C HIS A 74 16.17 -3.18 4.84
N SER A 75 14.94 -3.71 4.88
CA SER A 75 13.80 -3.32 4.03
C SER A 75 12.56 -3.41 4.90
N LEU A 76 11.58 -2.56 4.64
CA LEU A 76 10.43 -2.44 5.52
C LEU A 76 9.35 -3.50 5.25
N LEU A 77 9.39 -4.16 4.10
CA LEU A 77 8.35 -5.09 3.68
C LEU A 77 8.91 -6.50 3.52
N LYS A 78 8.49 -7.39 4.41
CA LYS A 78 8.77 -8.84 4.31
C LYS A 78 7.63 -9.61 3.70
N GLU A 79 6.41 -9.23 4.04
CA GLU A 79 5.18 -9.95 3.72
C GLU A 79 4.03 -8.95 3.61
N CYS A 80 3.23 -9.10 2.56
CA CYS A 80 2.01 -8.33 2.40
C CYS A 80 0.88 -9.15 1.79
N HIS A 81 -0.36 -8.72 2.05
CA HIS A 81 -1.56 -9.29 1.45
C HIS A 81 -2.28 -8.26 0.61
N ILE A 82 -2.61 -8.65 -0.61
CA ILE A 82 -3.31 -7.80 -1.58
C ILE A 82 -4.78 -8.20 -1.59
N ARG A 83 -5.67 -7.24 -1.38
CA ARG A 83 -7.11 -7.41 -1.60
C ARG A 83 -7.65 -6.27 -2.45
N THR A 84 -8.47 -6.62 -3.44
CA THR A 84 -9.15 -5.63 -4.29
C THR A 84 -10.49 -5.26 -3.65
N ALA A 85 -10.77 -3.96 -3.53
CA ALA A 85 -12.12 -3.51 -3.20
C ALA A 85 -12.98 -3.50 -4.45
N ALA A 86 -14.23 -3.95 -4.32
CA ALA A 86 -15.21 -3.86 -5.39
C ALA A 86 -15.43 -2.39 -5.80
N ALA A 87 -15.69 -2.19 -7.09
CA ALA A 87 -15.97 -0.87 -7.67
C ALA A 87 -17.29 -0.30 -7.15
#